data_AF-A0A1G9ZVY3-F1
#
_entry.id   AF-A0A1G9ZVY3-F1
#
_cell.length_a   1.000
_cell.length_b   1.000
_cell.length_c   1.000
_cell.angle_alpha   90.00
_cell.angle_beta   90.00
_cell.angle_gamma   90.00
#
_symmetry.space_group_name_H-M   'P 1'
#
loop_
_entity.id
_entity.type
_entity.pdbx_description
1 polymer ?
#
loop_
_entity_poly.entity_id
_entity_poly.type
_entity_poly.pdbx_seq_one_letter_code
_entity_poly.pdbx_strand_id
1 'polypeptide(L)'
;MWVPVVAAGLCGLLAVGLVQLWRGRLTATGGHDQLVTDARFRTPGGPLDRDTAANLAIVALELLALVLAAVLTGYLVVETALAPSLKALFAGTYGVAAVLIARAAYVRLGLPVPGRTAVDDPETLADLTDSLVACLGEPTAAEFESLYDAMTTVRGDGPGPDVVTVALVAAARADMDVATVEYWAATNGIASPATVANRRDELAAAGVLKADCFELARPEFADAPAPDVASMTTTLLS
;
A
#
# COMPACT_ATOMS: atom_id res chain seq x y z
N MET A 1 42.67 -8.09 -4.51
CA MET A 1 42.03 -8.23 -5.84
C MET A 1 40.50 -8.24 -5.78
N TRP A 2 39.86 -8.60 -4.65
CA TRP A 2 38.39 -8.71 -4.55
C TRP A 2 37.65 -7.37 -4.27
N VAL A 3 38.30 -6.40 -3.64
CA VAL A 3 37.70 -5.10 -3.28
C VAL A 3 36.97 -4.38 -4.44
N PRO A 4 37.54 -4.24 -5.65
CA PRO A 4 36.82 -3.60 -6.76
C PRO A 4 35.61 -4.40 -7.25
N VAL A 5 35.65 -5.73 -7.17
CA VAL A 5 34.51 -6.59 -7.53
C VAL A 5 33.37 -6.44 -6.52
N VAL A 6 33.69 -6.37 -5.23
CA VAL A 6 32.71 -6.14 -4.17
C VAL A 6 32.10 -4.74 -4.27
N ALA A 7 32.92 -3.71 -4.50
CA ALA A 7 32.45 -2.36 -4.72
C ALA A 7 31.52 -2.27 -5.94
N ALA A 8 31.84 -2.97 -7.04
CA ALA A 8 30.98 -3.06 -8.21
C ALA A 8 29.64 -3.76 -7.90
N GLY A 9 29.64 -4.81 -7.08
CA GLY A 9 28.42 -5.50 -6.65
C GLY A 9 27.51 -4.64 -5.77
N LEU A 10 28.08 -3.92 -4.80
CA LEU A 10 27.33 -2.98 -3.95
C LEU A 10 26.82 -1.76 -4.73
N CYS A 11 27.63 -1.21 -5.64
CA CYS A 11 27.19 -0.18 -6.57
C CYS A 11 26.09 -0.69 -7.50
N GLY A 12 26.13 -1.96 -7.92
CA GLY A 12 25.07 -2.61 -8.69
C GLY A 12 23.77 -2.71 -7.90
N LEU A 13 23.82 -3.09 -6.63
CA LEU A 13 22.65 -3.13 -5.75
C LEU A 13 22.07 -1.75 -5.48
N LEU A 14 22.93 -0.74 -5.26
CA LEU A 14 22.50 0.65 -5.17
C LEU A 14 21.87 1.13 -6.49
N ALA A 15 22.46 0.79 -7.63
CA ALA A 15 21.94 1.16 -8.94
C ALA A 15 20.59 0.48 -9.21
N VAL A 16 20.40 -0.78 -8.81
CA VAL A 16 19.09 -1.45 -8.85
C VAL A 16 18.10 -0.71 -7.95
N GLY A 17 18.45 -0.41 -6.70
CA GLY A 17 17.61 0.37 -5.80
C GLY A 17 17.23 1.75 -6.35
N LEU A 18 18.19 2.47 -6.94
CA LEU A 18 18.02 3.78 -7.58
C LEU A 18 17.21 3.71 -8.87
N VAL A 19 17.36 2.67 -9.69
CA VAL A 19 16.53 2.47 -10.90
C VAL A 19 15.09 2.14 -10.51
N GLN A 20 14.87 1.37 -9.44
CA GLN A 20 13.53 1.16 -8.90
C GLN A 20 12.95 2.46 -8.33
N LEU A 21 13.79 3.33 -7.74
CA LEU A 21 13.39 4.67 -7.30
C LEU A 21 12.97 5.56 -8.47
N TRP A 22 13.81 5.60 -9.51
CA TRP A 22 13.61 6.41 -10.71
C TRP A 22 12.42 5.95 -11.55
N ARG A 23 12.14 4.65 -11.61
CA ARG A 23 10.95 4.09 -12.28
C ARG A 23 9.64 4.25 -11.50
N GLY A 24 9.63 4.99 -10.39
CA GLY A 24 8.42 5.16 -9.57
C GLY A 24 7.96 3.88 -8.87
N ARG A 25 8.82 2.86 -8.75
CA ARG A 25 8.51 1.61 -8.04
C ARG A 25 8.83 1.67 -6.54
N LEU A 26 9.44 2.75 -6.07
CA LEU A 26 9.65 3.07 -4.64
C LEU A 26 8.87 4.31 -4.19
N THR A 27 8.15 4.99 -5.08
CA THR A 27 7.00 5.80 -4.67
C THR A 27 5.92 4.80 -4.30
N ALA A 28 5.32 4.94 -3.13
CA ALA A 28 4.17 4.13 -2.74
C ALA A 28 2.90 4.47 -3.58
N THR A 29 3.04 5.21 -4.69
CA THR A 29 2.03 5.27 -5.76
C THR A 29 2.21 4.01 -6.61
N GLY A 30 1.25 3.08 -6.50
CA GLY A 30 1.22 1.89 -7.35
C GLY A 30 0.98 2.28 -8.80
N GLY A 31 2.05 2.36 -9.59
CA GLY A 31 1.94 2.21 -11.04
C GLY A 31 1.64 0.74 -11.37
N HIS A 32 0.36 0.40 -11.41
CA HIS A 32 -0.32 -0.71 -12.12
C HIS A 32 0.24 -2.16 -12.06
N ASP A 33 1.28 -2.44 -11.26
CA ASP A 33 1.93 -3.77 -11.16
C ASP A 33 2.32 -4.13 -9.70
N GLN A 34 1.54 -3.72 -8.70
CA GLN A 34 1.76 -4.19 -7.32
C GLN A 34 1.07 -5.54 -7.11
N LEU A 35 1.77 -6.54 -6.56
CA LEU A 35 1.04 -7.74 -6.13
C LEU A 35 0.17 -7.34 -4.95
N VAL A 36 -1.12 -7.39 -5.22
CA VAL A 36 -2.09 -7.77 -4.22
C VAL A 36 -1.67 -9.17 -3.79
N THR A 37 -1.24 -9.36 -2.54
CA THR A 37 -1.24 -10.71 -1.96
C THR A 37 -2.68 -11.16 -1.96
N ASP A 38 -3.01 -11.95 -2.97
CA ASP A 38 -4.29 -12.56 -3.19
C ASP A 38 -4.78 -13.21 -1.89
N ALA A 39 -6.06 -13.04 -1.58
CA ALA A 39 -6.72 -13.70 -0.44
C ALA A 39 -6.48 -15.22 -0.41
N ARG A 40 -6.09 -15.81 -1.55
CA ARG A 40 -5.66 -17.21 -1.73
C ARG A 40 -4.45 -17.66 -0.88
N PHE A 41 -3.61 -16.78 -0.33
CA PHE A 41 -2.61 -17.21 0.66
C PHE A 41 -3.22 -17.70 1.98
N ARG A 42 -4.53 -17.51 2.20
CA ARG A 42 -5.29 -18.10 3.32
C ARG A 42 -5.98 -19.42 2.98
N THR A 43 -6.10 -19.81 1.70
CA THR A 43 -6.69 -21.08 1.27
C THR A 43 -5.65 -21.92 0.50
N PRO A 44 -4.90 -22.80 1.19
CA PRO A 44 -3.86 -23.60 0.54
C PRO A 44 -4.52 -24.57 -0.46
N GLY A 45 -4.27 -24.40 -1.76
CA GLY A 45 -4.70 -25.38 -2.77
C GLY A 45 -4.87 -24.89 -4.21
N GLY A 46 -4.99 -23.58 -4.45
CA GLY A 46 -5.09 -23.02 -5.81
C GLY A 46 -3.70 -22.83 -6.47
N PRO A 47 -3.54 -23.05 -7.79
CA PRO A 47 -2.31 -22.68 -8.49
C PRO A 47 -2.12 -21.16 -8.42
N LEU A 48 -0.89 -20.72 -8.13
CA LEU A 48 -0.47 -19.32 -8.20
C LEU A 48 -0.61 -18.83 -9.63
N ASP A 49 -1.20 -17.66 -9.84
CA ASP A 49 -1.15 -17.02 -11.15
C ASP A 49 0.31 -16.64 -11.50
N ARG A 50 0.54 -16.40 -12.79
CA ARG A 50 1.88 -16.18 -13.34
C ARG A 50 2.54 -14.91 -12.79
N ASP A 51 1.75 -13.87 -12.55
CA ASP A 51 2.25 -12.55 -12.16
C ASP A 51 2.61 -12.55 -10.67
N THR A 52 1.79 -13.21 -9.84
CA THR A 52 2.08 -13.48 -8.42
C THR A 52 3.33 -14.32 -8.25
N ALA A 53 3.47 -15.41 -9.03
CA ALA A 53 4.65 -16.26 -8.97
C ALA A 53 5.93 -15.53 -9.42
N ALA A 54 5.85 -14.74 -10.49
CA ALA A 54 6.99 -13.96 -10.99
C ALA A 54 7.45 -12.94 -9.95
N ASN A 55 6.51 -12.24 -9.34
CA ASN A 55 6.83 -11.22 -8.36
C ASN A 55 7.38 -11.78 -7.04
N LEU A 56 6.84 -12.92 -6.54
CA LEU A 56 7.43 -13.65 -5.41
C LEU A 56 8.87 -14.07 -5.71
N ALA A 57 9.14 -14.55 -6.93
CA ALA A 57 10.48 -14.90 -7.36
C ALA A 57 11.42 -13.70 -7.35
N ILE A 58 10.95 -12.52 -7.78
CA ILE A 58 11.73 -11.28 -7.74
C ILE A 58 12.04 -10.88 -6.30
N VAL A 59 11.05 -10.91 -5.38
CA VAL A 59 11.27 -10.61 -3.96
C VAL A 59 12.28 -11.58 -3.35
N ALA A 60 12.16 -12.88 -3.64
CA ALA A 60 13.11 -13.89 -3.17
C ALA A 60 14.54 -13.63 -3.67
N LEU A 61 14.70 -13.24 -4.94
CA LEU A 61 16.00 -12.91 -5.52
C LEU A 61 16.60 -11.63 -4.90
N GLU A 62 15.79 -10.61 -4.64
CA GLU A 62 16.23 -9.37 -3.98
C GLU A 62 16.67 -9.63 -2.54
N LEU A 63 15.93 -10.45 -1.78
CA LEU A 63 16.32 -10.86 -0.43
C LEU A 63 17.59 -11.71 -0.43
N LEU A 64 17.73 -12.63 -1.38
CA LEU A 64 18.96 -13.43 -1.54
C LEU A 64 20.16 -12.54 -1.83
N ALA A 65 20.02 -11.57 -2.74
CA ALA A 65 21.07 -10.61 -3.06
C ALA A 65 21.44 -9.75 -1.84
N LEU A 66 20.45 -9.37 -1.02
CA LEU A 66 20.68 -8.66 0.22
C LEU A 66 21.48 -9.48 1.23
N VAL A 67 21.12 -10.76 1.43
CA VAL A 67 21.86 -11.67 2.31
C VAL A 67 23.31 -11.84 1.84
N LEU A 68 23.53 -12.04 0.54
CA LEU A 68 24.88 -12.15 -0.02
C LEU A 68 25.68 -10.86 0.20
N ALA A 69 25.08 -9.70 0.00
CA ALA A 69 25.70 -8.41 0.26
C ALA A 69 26.02 -8.19 1.75
N ALA A 70 25.17 -8.69 2.64
CA ALA A 70 25.38 -8.64 4.09
C ALA A 70 26.62 -9.44 4.50
N VAL A 71 26.70 -10.70 4.04
CA VAL A 71 27.83 -11.60 4.32
C VAL A 71 29.13 -11.00 3.78
N LEU A 72 29.10 -10.47 2.57
CA LEU A 72 30.25 -9.87 1.92
C LEU A 72 30.71 -8.58 2.60
N THR A 73 29.76 -7.74 3.01
CA THR A 73 30.05 -6.51 3.78
C THR A 73 30.62 -6.86 5.15
N GLY A 74 30.06 -7.85 5.84
CA GLY A 74 30.58 -8.37 7.11
C GLY A 74 32.02 -8.87 6.99
N TYR A 75 32.31 -9.67 5.96
CA TYR A 75 33.67 -10.13 5.64
C TYR A 75 34.63 -8.95 5.44
N LEU A 76 34.23 -7.95 4.62
CA LEU A 76 35.05 -6.76 4.39
C LEU A 76 35.31 -5.95 5.67
N VAL A 77 34.31 -5.79 6.53
CA VAL A 77 34.43 -5.01 7.75
C VAL A 77 35.32 -5.72 8.78
N VAL A 78 35.19 -7.05 8.91
CA VAL A 78 35.87 -7.83 9.97
C VAL A 78 37.27 -8.29 9.56
N GLU A 79 37.42 -8.92 8.39
CA GLU A 79 38.65 -9.67 8.06
C GLU A 79 39.68 -8.89 7.23
N THR A 80 39.33 -7.70 6.74
CA THR A 80 40.26 -6.92 5.90
C THR A 80 40.94 -5.77 6.64
N ALA A 81 42.19 -5.48 6.24
CA ALA A 81 42.96 -4.33 6.68
C ALA A 81 42.55 -3.01 5.99
N LEU A 82 41.27 -2.89 5.60
CA LEU A 82 40.74 -1.65 5.03
C LEU A 82 40.77 -0.51 6.06
N ALA A 83 40.96 0.72 5.57
CA ALA A 83 40.85 1.91 6.39
C ALA A 83 39.46 2.01 7.05
N PRO A 84 39.34 2.54 8.28
CA PRO A 84 38.06 2.67 8.98
C PRO A 84 36.97 3.41 8.18
N SER A 85 37.36 4.44 7.43
CA SER A 85 36.45 5.20 6.56
C SER A 85 35.84 4.36 5.43
N LEU A 86 36.62 3.45 4.84
CA LEU A 86 36.12 2.53 3.81
C LEU A 86 35.20 1.47 4.39
N LYS A 87 35.49 0.96 5.59
CA LYS A 87 34.59 0.04 6.31
C LYS A 87 33.25 0.70 6.61
N ALA A 88 33.27 1.95 7.08
CA ALA A 88 32.07 2.74 7.33
C ALA A 88 31.27 3.00 6.04
N LEU A 89 31.95 3.30 4.92
CA LEU A 89 31.30 3.48 3.63
C LEU A 89 30.57 2.20 3.17
N PHE A 90 31.23 1.04 3.21
CA PHE A 90 30.60 -0.23 2.83
C PHE A 90 29.41 -0.59 3.71
N ALA A 91 29.53 -0.42 5.03
CA ALA A 91 28.43 -0.64 5.97
C ALA A 91 27.26 0.32 5.72
N GLY A 92 27.53 1.60 5.47
CA GLY A 92 26.52 2.60 5.15
C GLY A 92 25.80 2.33 3.83
N THR A 93 26.56 1.99 2.78
CA THR A 93 26.02 1.59 1.47
C THR A 93 25.11 0.36 1.59
N TYR A 94 25.54 -0.67 2.33
CA TYR A 94 24.71 -1.84 2.59
C TYR A 94 23.43 -1.45 3.34
N GLY A 95 23.52 -0.62 4.38
CA GLY A 95 22.36 -0.16 5.14
C GLY A 95 21.32 0.56 4.26
N VAL A 96 21.77 1.46 3.39
CA VAL A 96 20.87 2.15 2.44
C VAL A 96 20.23 1.15 1.46
N ALA A 97 21.01 0.25 0.88
CA ALA A 97 20.49 -0.78 -0.02
C ALA A 97 19.47 -1.70 0.68
N ALA A 98 19.74 -2.08 1.94
CA ALA A 98 18.84 -2.90 2.76
C ALA A 98 17.49 -2.23 2.98
N VAL A 99 17.49 -0.94 3.33
CA VAL A 99 16.24 -0.18 3.52
C VAL A 99 15.44 -0.09 2.22
N LEU A 100 16.09 0.21 1.09
CA LEU A 100 15.41 0.33 -0.20
C LEU A 100 14.83 -1.01 -0.67
N ILE A 101 15.59 -2.09 -0.54
CA ILE A 101 15.13 -3.44 -0.91
C ILE A 101 14.01 -3.91 0.03
N ALA A 102 14.16 -3.71 1.34
CA ALA A 102 13.13 -4.05 2.30
C ALA A 102 11.83 -3.28 2.02
N ARG A 103 11.93 -2.00 1.66
CA ARG A 103 10.76 -1.18 1.28
C ARG A 103 10.11 -1.66 -0.02
N ALA A 104 10.90 -2.02 -1.04
CA ALA A 104 10.37 -2.59 -2.29
C ALA A 104 9.68 -3.94 -2.04
N ALA A 105 10.30 -4.82 -1.26
CA ALA A 105 9.73 -6.09 -0.86
C ALA A 105 8.44 -5.89 -0.06
N TYR A 106 8.41 -4.91 0.85
CA TYR A 106 7.23 -4.56 1.65
C TYR A 106 6.01 -4.23 0.77
N VAL A 107 6.21 -3.37 -0.23
CA VAL A 107 5.17 -2.99 -1.19
C VAL A 107 4.73 -4.18 -2.04
N ARG A 108 5.67 -4.98 -2.55
CA ARG A 108 5.36 -6.18 -3.35
C ARG A 108 4.69 -7.29 -2.56
N LEU A 109 4.86 -7.33 -1.25
CA LEU A 109 4.20 -8.27 -0.38
C LEU A 109 2.83 -7.78 0.09
N GLY A 110 2.34 -6.64 -0.44
CA GLY A 110 1.05 -6.09 -0.05
C GLY A 110 0.96 -5.75 1.44
N LEU A 111 2.08 -5.46 2.09
CA LEU A 111 2.09 -5.10 3.51
C LEU A 111 1.57 -3.66 3.67
N PRO A 112 0.79 -3.37 4.70
CA PRO A 112 0.09 -2.09 4.86
C PRO A 112 1.07 -0.92 4.98
N VAL A 113 1.09 0.02 4.04
CA VAL A 113 1.95 1.22 4.18
C VAL A 113 1.40 2.09 5.32
N PRO A 114 2.16 2.34 6.39
CA PRO A 114 1.68 3.18 7.49
C PRO A 114 1.36 4.59 6.98
N GLY A 115 0.12 5.04 7.12
CA GLY A 115 -0.28 6.44 6.97
C GLY A 115 -0.66 6.94 5.57
N ARG A 116 -0.81 6.09 4.55
CA ARG A 116 -1.21 6.51 3.19
C ARG A 116 -2.74 6.55 2.95
N THR A 117 -3.52 6.31 3.99
CA THR A 117 -4.98 6.31 3.89
C THR A 117 -5.58 7.72 3.84
N ALA A 118 -4.95 8.68 4.51
CA ALA A 118 -5.31 10.09 4.38
C ALA A 118 -4.58 10.69 3.17
N VAL A 119 -5.32 11.32 2.26
CA VAL A 119 -4.77 11.95 1.04
C VAL A 119 -5.05 13.45 1.07
N ASP A 120 -4.04 14.23 1.44
CA ASP A 120 -4.18 15.69 1.56
C ASP A 120 -3.89 16.43 0.24
N ASP A 121 -3.35 15.73 -0.76
CA ASP A 121 -2.95 16.30 -2.05
C ASP A 121 -4.06 16.12 -3.12
N PRO A 122 -4.55 17.22 -3.73
CA PRO A 122 -5.68 17.17 -4.66
C PRO A 122 -5.36 16.48 -6.00
N GLU A 123 -4.11 16.53 -6.48
CA GLU A 123 -3.70 15.82 -7.70
C GLU A 123 -3.78 14.30 -7.48
N THR A 124 -3.26 13.83 -6.34
CA THR A 124 -3.37 12.43 -5.94
C THR A 124 -4.83 11.99 -5.77
N LEU A 125 -5.70 12.85 -5.22
CA LEU A 125 -7.13 12.53 -5.06
C LEU A 125 -7.82 12.40 -6.43
N ALA A 126 -7.52 13.29 -7.38
CA ALA A 126 -8.10 13.24 -8.72
C ALA A 126 -7.73 11.93 -9.46
N ASP A 127 -6.45 11.54 -9.42
CA ASP A 127 -5.99 10.27 -9.99
C ASP A 127 -6.72 9.06 -9.38
N LEU A 128 -6.95 9.11 -8.06
CA LEU A 128 -7.68 8.07 -7.36
C LEU A 128 -9.15 8.03 -7.79
N THR A 129 -9.82 9.16 -7.91
CA THR A 129 -11.20 9.24 -8.40
C THR A 129 -11.33 8.69 -9.81
N ASP A 130 -10.42 9.03 -10.73
CA ASP A 130 -10.38 8.49 -12.09
C ASP A 130 -10.24 6.96 -12.09
N SER A 131 -9.36 6.42 -11.23
CA SER A 131 -9.21 4.97 -11.07
C SER A 131 -10.47 4.31 -10.48
N LEU A 132 -11.21 5.05 -9.65
CA LEU A 132 -12.45 4.62 -9.01
C LEU A 132 -13.58 4.57 -10.04
N VAL A 133 -13.66 5.55 -10.94
CA VAL A 133 -14.56 5.53 -12.11
C VAL A 133 -14.31 4.26 -12.95
N ALA A 134 -13.04 3.95 -13.22
CA ALA A 134 -12.69 2.78 -14.02
C ALA A 134 -13.04 1.44 -13.34
N CYS A 135 -13.00 1.36 -12.01
CA CYS A 135 -13.25 0.12 -11.26
C CYS A 135 -14.70 -0.05 -10.78
N LEU A 136 -15.32 1.03 -10.28
CA LEU A 136 -16.60 1.03 -9.55
C LEU A 136 -17.69 1.82 -10.29
N GLY A 137 -17.35 2.50 -11.37
CA GLY A 137 -18.27 3.27 -12.20
C GLY A 137 -18.47 4.71 -11.73
N GLU A 138 -18.92 5.54 -12.67
CA GLU A 138 -19.16 6.98 -12.46
C GLU A 138 -20.03 7.30 -11.23
N PRO A 139 -21.18 6.62 -10.99
CA PRO A 139 -22.05 6.99 -9.87
C PRO A 139 -21.38 6.81 -8.51
N THR A 140 -20.62 5.72 -8.35
CA THR A 140 -19.91 5.39 -7.11
C THR A 140 -18.72 6.32 -6.90
N ALA A 141 -18.04 6.73 -7.97
CA ALA A 141 -16.96 7.71 -7.90
C ALA A 141 -17.44 9.11 -7.51
N ALA A 142 -18.56 9.56 -8.07
CA ALA A 142 -19.18 10.82 -7.67
C ALA A 142 -19.62 10.79 -6.20
N GLU A 143 -20.17 9.66 -5.74
CA GLU A 143 -20.54 9.47 -4.34
C GLU A 143 -19.32 9.49 -3.41
N PHE A 144 -18.23 8.84 -3.83
CA PHE A 144 -16.95 8.86 -3.11
C PHE A 144 -16.43 10.29 -2.97
N GLU A 145 -16.37 11.06 -4.06
CA GLU A 145 -15.88 12.44 -4.05
C GLU A 145 -16.73 13.33 -3.13
N SER A 146 -18.07 13.20 -3.23
CA SER A 146 -18.99 13.95 -2.38
C SER A 146 -18.81 13.63 -0.89
N LEU A 147 -18.64 12.34 -0.54
CA LEU A 147 -18.36 11.91 0.83
C LEU A 147 -16.98 12.35 1.31
N TYR A 148 -15.97 12.34 0.44
CA TYR A 148 -14.62 12.76 0.76
C TYR A 148 -14.59 14.25 1.15
N ASP A 149 -15.20 15.11 0.33
CA ASP A 149 -15.31 16.54 0.58
C ASP A 149 -16.10 16.84 1.85
N ALA A 150 -17.21 16.13 2.05
CA ALA A 150 -18.03 16.25 3.24
C ALA A 150 -17.26 15.87 4.52
N MET A 151 -16.56 14.74 4.52
CA MET A 151 -15.75 14.30 5.68
C MET A 151 -14.55 15.22 5.92
N THR A 152 -13.93 15.74 4.87
CA THR A 152 -12.87 16.76 4.98
C THR A 152 -13.41 18.01 5.68
N THR A 153 -14.60 18.47 5.29
CA THR A 153 -15.26 19.63 5.89
C THR A 153 -15.61 19.40 7.37
N VAL A 154 -16.15 18.22 7.71
CA VAL A 154 -16.53 17.86 9.09
C VAL A 154 -15.29 17.81 10.00
N ARG A 155 -14.16 17.34 9.48
CA ARG A 155 -12.92 17.16 10.26
C ARG A 155 -12.12 18.46 10.45
N GLY A 156 -12.30 19.45 9.57
CA GLY A 156 -11.57 20.73 9.63
C GLY A 156 -10.09 20.59 9.29
N ASP A 157 -9.22 21.32 10.00
CA ASP A 157 -7.77 21.42 9.71
C ASP A 157 -6.94 20.15 10.04
N GLY A 158 -7.59 18.99 10.21
CA GLY A 158 -6.93 17.71 10.46
C GLY A 158 -6.44 17.02 9.18
N PRO A 159 -5.73 15.88 9.30
CA PRO A 159 -5.40 15.05 8.15
C PRO A 159 -6.69 14.58 7.46
N GLY A 160 -6.65 14.50 6.13
CA GLY A 160 -7.76 14.13 5.27
C GLY A 160 -8.44 12.83 5.69
N PRO A 161 -9.71 12.62 5.31
CA PRO A 161 -10.43 11.40 5.64
C PRO A 161 -9.71 10.17 5.07
N ASP A 162 -9.86 9.05 5.76
CA ASP A 162 -9.30 7.78 5.28
C ASP A 162 -10.04 7.38 4.00
N VAL A 163 -9.33 7.40 2.88
CA VAL A 163 -9.80 7.04 1.55
C VAL A 163 -10.45 5.65 1.54
N VAL A 164 -9.92 4.69 2.30
CA VAL A 164 -10.51 3.34 2.38
C VAL A 164 -11.88 3.39 3.07
N THR A 165 -12.00 4.18 4.14
CA THR A 165 -13.27 4.40 4.81
C THR A 165 -14.30 5.00 3.86
N VAL A 166 -13.94 6.08 3.15
CA VAL A 166 -14.83 6.75 2.20
C VAL A 166 -15.25 5.79 1.08
N ALA A 167 -14.30 5.03 0.51
CA ALA A 167 -14.58 4.05 -0.53
C ALA A 167 -15.51 2.91 -0.06
N LEU A 168 -15.33 2.41 1.16
CA LEU A 168 -16.21 1.39 1.73
C LEU A 168 -17.63 1.91 1.93
N VAL A 169 -17.80 3.14 2.43
CA VAL A 169 -19.14 3.73 2.61
C VAL A 169 -19.81 4.01 1.26
N ALA A 170 -19.08 4.58 0.29
CA ALA A 170 -19.60 4.82 -1.06
C ALA A 170 -20.02 3.53 -1.76
N ALA A 171 -19.18 2.49 -1.71
CA ALA A 171 -19.48 1.18 -2.29
C ALA A 171 -20.68 0.50 -1.62
N ALA A 172 -20.79 0.57 -0.29
CA ALA A 172 -21.94 0.02 0.43
C ALA A 172 -23.25 0.75 0.11
N ARG A 173 -23.21 2.08 -0.14
CA ARG A 173 -24.37 2.86 -0.62
C ARG A 173 -24.78 2.48 -2.04
N ALA A 174 -23.82 2.14 -2.88
CA ALA A 174 -24.03 1.73 -4.27
C ALA A 174 -24.29 0.22 -4.45
N ASP A 175 -24.45 -0.53 -3.35
CA ASP A 175 -24.67 -1.99 -3.36
C ASP A 175 -23.59 -2.77 -4.13
N MET A 176 -22.33 -2.31 -4.02
CA MET A 176 -21.18 -2.94 -4.66
C MET A 176 -20.52 -3.97 -3.76
N ASP A 177 -19.83 -4.95 -4.35
CA ASP A 177 -19.09 -5.96 -3.60
C ASP A 177 -17.81 -5.38 -2.97
N VAL A 178 -17.55 -5.74 -1.71
CA VAL A 178 -16.34 -5.37 -0.97
C VAL A 178 -15.07 -5.86 -1.68
N ALA A 179 -15.14 -6.99 -2.39
CA ALA A 179 -14.02 -7.51 -3.18
C ALA A 179 -13.55 -6.52 -4.25
N THR A 180 -14.47 -5.69 -4.78
CA THR A 180 -14.13 -4.64 -5.75
C THR A 180 -13.33 -3.51 -5.09
N VAL A 181 -13.71 -3.11 -3.88
CA VAL A 181 -12.99 -2.10 -3.09
C VAL A 181 -11.61 -2.62 -2.67
N GLU A 182 -11.51 -3.89 -2.26
CA GLU A 182 -10.24 -4.55 -1.94
C GLU A 182 -9.28 -4.54 -3.15
N TYR A 183 -9.79 -4.89 -4.33
CA TYR A 183 -9.01 -4.88 -5.57
C TYR A 183 -8.57 -3.46 -5.95
N TRP A 184 -9.48 -2.49 -5.90
CA TRP A 184 -9.18 -1.08 -6.22
C TRP A 184 -8.13 -0.49 -5.27
N ALA A 185 -8.30 -0.67 -3.96
CA ALA A 185 -7.39 -0.12 -2.96
C ALA A 185 -5.98 -0.72 -3.09
N ALA A 186 -5.89 -2.01 -3.40
CA ALA A 186 -4.61 -2.70 -3.55
C ALA A 186 -3.92 -2.34 -4.87
N THR A 187 -4.67 -2.24 -5.98
CA THR A 187 -4.13 -1.86 -7.30
C THR A 187 -3.57 -0.43 -7.30
N ASN A 188 -4.18 0.48 -6.54
CA ASN A 188 -3.72 1.86 -6.38
C ASN A 188 -2.67 2.04 -5.28
N GLY A 189 -2.29 0.97 -4.56
CA GLY A 189 -1.31 1.03 -3.48
C GLY A 189 -1.77 1.81 -2.25
N ILE A 190 -3.09 1.94 -2.04
CA ILE A 190 -3.71 2.66 -0.91
C ILE A 190 -3.71 1.76 0.32
N ALA A 191 -4.21 0.53 0.17
CA ALA A 191 -4.37 -0.42 1.25
C ALA A 191 -4.37 -1.86 0.75
N SER A 192 -3.95 -2.79 1.60
CA SER A 192 -4.04 -4.23 1.30
C SER A 192 -5.43 -4.77 1.60
N PRO A 193 -5.81 -5.95 1.05
CA PRO A 193 -7.09 -6.58 1.38
C PRO A 193 -7.28 -6.80 2.88
N ALA A 194 -6.20 -7.10 3.62
CA ALA A 194 -6.27 -7.25 5.08
C ALA A 194 -6.57 -5.93 5.79
N THR A 195 -6.02 -4.81 5.31
CA THR A 195 -6.33 -3.47 5.84
C THR A 195 -7.77 -3.09 5.55
N VAL A 196 -8.25 -3.35 4.32
CA VAL A 196 -9.64 -3.09 3.94
C VAL A 196 -10.59 -3.93 4.79
N ALA A 197 -10.29 -5.22 5.01
CA ALA A 197 -11.07 -6.09 5.88
C ALA A 197 -11.10 -5.60 7.33
N ASN A 198 -9.95 -5.22 7.90
CA ASN A 198 -9.90 -4.66 9.26
C ASN A 198 -10.71 -3.36 9.35
N ARG A 199 -10.61 -2.48 8.34
CA ARG A 199 -11.37 -1.22 8.30
C ARG A 199 -12.87 -1.46 8.16
N ARG A 200 -13.28 -2.45 7.37
CA ARG A 200 -14.67 -2.91 7.30
C ARG A 200 -15.15 -3.40 8.68
N ASP A 201 -14.35 -4.21 9.37
CA ASP A 201 -14.71 -4.74 10.68
C ASP A 201 -14.80 -3.62 11.73
N GLU A 202 -13.94 -2.60 11.65
CA GLU A 202 -14.02 -1.36 12.46
C GLU A 202 -15.32 -0.59 12.17
N LEU A 203 -15.68 -0.41 10.89
CA LEU A 203 -16.94 0.24 10.50
C LEU A 203 -18.17 -0.56 10.93
N ALA A 204 -18.09 -1.89 10.91
CA ALA A 204 -19.15 -2.75 11.41
C ALA A 204 -19.30 -2.65 12.92
N ALA A 205 -18.18 -2.66 13.67
CA ALA A 205 -18.17 -2.45 15.11
C ALA A 205 -18.71 -1.07 15.52
N ALA A 206 -18.45 -0.04 14.70
CA ALA A 206 -18.99 1.31 14.88
C ALA A 206 -20.48 1.43 14.48
N GLY A 207 -21.05 0.43 13.82
CA GLY A 207 -22.45 0.44 13.37
C GLY A 207 -22.70 1.33 12.14
N VAL A 208 -21.68 1.50 11.29
CA VAL A 208 -21.80 2.07 9.93
C VAL A 208 -22.18 0.96 8.95
N LEU A 209 -21.51 -0.20 9.04
CA LEU A 209 -21.78 -1.40 8.24
C LEU A 209 -22.40 -2.52 9.07
N LYS A 210 -23.10 -3.45 8.43
CA LYS A 210 -23.55 -4.69 9.08
C LYS A 210 -22.35 -5.60 9.35
N ALA A 211 -22.47 -6.45 10.38
CA ALA A 211 -21.38 -7.35 10.79
C ALA A 211 -21.30 -8.63 9.95
N ASP A 212 -22.41 -9.03 9.35
CA ASP A 212 -22.59 -10.30 8.63
C ASP A 212 -22.62 -10.14 7.10
N CYS A 213 -22.83 -8.93 6.59
CA CYS A 213 -22.76 -8.61 5.17
C CYS A 213 -22.20 -7.22 4.92
N PHE A 214 -21.76 -6.97 3.67
CA PHE A 214 -21.27 -5.67 3.25
C PHE A 214 -22.45 -4.76 2.82
N GLU A 215 -23.21 -4.31 3.81
CA GLU A 215 -24.33 -3.39 3.64
C GLU A 215 -24.30 -2.35 4.76
N LEU A 216 -24.97 -1.22 4.55
CA LEU A 216 -25.16 -0.21 5.59
C LEU A 216 -25.98 -0.76 6.76
N ALA A 217 -25.52 -0.49 7.99
CA ALA A 217 -26.20 -0.93 9.21
C ALA A 217 -27.51 -0.20 9.46
N ARG A 218 -27.61 1.05 9.00
CA ARG A 218 -28.78 1.92 9.23
C ARG A 218 -29.32 2.42 7.90
N PRO A 219 -30.65 2.42 7.70
CA PRO A 219 -31.26 2.90 6.45
C PRO A 219 -31.02 4.40 6.24
N GLU A 220 -30.81 5.16 7.32
CA GLU A 220 -30.45 6.58 7.27
C GLU A 220 -29.21 6.83 6.41
N PHE A 221 -28.24 5.89 6.42
CA PHE A 221 -27.04 6.01 5.60
C PHE A 221 -27.28 5.80 4.11
N ALA A 222 -28.43 5.28 3.66
CA ALA A 222 -28.66 5.00 2.24
C ALA A 222 -29.14 6.25 1.49
N ASP A 223 -30.09 6.98 2.09
CA ASP A 223 -30.76 8.11 1.43
C ASP A 223 -30.26 9.48 1.91
N ALA A 224 -29.47 9.52 3.00
CA ALA A 224 -28.95 10.78 3.52
C ALA A 224 -27.97 11.45 2.52
N PRO A 225 -27.94 12.79 2.47
CA PRO A 225 -26.94 13.51 1.71
C PRO A 225 -25.54 13.32 2.32
N ALA A 226 -24.49 13.43 1.50
CA ALA A 226 -23.11 13.19 1.90
C ALA A 226 -22.64 13.92 3.18
N PRO A 227 -23.01 15.20 3.43
CA PRO A 227 -22.68 15.88 4.70
C PRO A 227 -23.21 15.18 5.95
N ASP A 228 -24.43 14.65 5.88
CA ASP A 228 -25.07 13.97 7.02
C ASP A 228 -24.40 12.62 7.24
N VAL A 229 -24.14 11.86 6.17
CA VAL A 229 -23.39 10.60 6.21
C VAL A 229 -21.99 10.81 6.78
N ALA A 230 -21.28 11.86 6.35
CA ALA A 230 -19.96 12.20 6.82
C ALA A 230 -19.96 12.52 8.33
N SER A 231 -20.93 13.31 8.78
CA SER A 231 -21.11 13.65 10.19
C SER A 231 -21.42 12.41 11.05
N MET A 232 -22.37 11.58 10.61
CA MET A 232 -22.73 10.33 11.30
C MET A 232 -21.54 9.37 11.37
N THR A 233 -20.85 9.15 10.25
CA THR A 233 -19.69 8.24 10.17
C THR A 233 -18.56 8.73 11.08
N THR A 234 -18.24 10.03 11.03
CA THR A 234 -17.20 10.62 11.88
C THR A 234 -17.54 10.50 13.36
N THR A 235 -18.80 10.73 13.72
CA THR A 235 -19.29 10.60 15.11
C THR A 235 -19.23 9.16 15.62
N LEU A 236 -19.47 8.16 14.77
CA LEU A 236 -19.41 6.76 15.17
C LEU A 236 -17.98 6.21 15.27
N LEU A 237 -17.02 6.86 14.60
CA LEU A 237 -15.61 6.47 14.60
C LEU A 237 -14.76 7.19 15.66
N SER A 238 -15.31 8.20 16.35
CA SER A 238 -14.66 8.92 17.46
C SER A 238 -14.86 8.23 18.80
#